data_AF-A0A1B2YT36-F1
#
_entry.id   AF-A0A1B2YT36-F1
#
_cell.length_a   1.000
_cell.length_b   1.000
_cell.length_c   1.000
_cell.angle_alpha   90.00
_cell.angle_beta   90.00
_cell.angle_gamma   90.00
#
_symmetry.space_group_name_H-M   'P 1'
#
loop_
_entity.id
_entity.type
_entity.pdbx_description
1 polymer ?
#
loop_
_entity_poly.entity_id
_entity_poly.type
_entity_poly.pdbx_seq_one_letter_code
_entity_poly.pdbx_strand_id
1 'polypeptide(L)'
;MKVKKKKLKNNDRLYRLVVIYIGTFFMMISPFFIDTNQGKIGMLIGLALITIQTQRTKQYNLSLLNFVGFCGYLYSLIKNL
;
A
#
# COMPACT_ATOMS: atom_id res chain seq x y z
N MET A 1 16.23 16.49 23.04
CA MET A 1 16.09 15.34 22.10
C MET A 1 16.64 15.74 20.74
N LYS A 2 17.89 15.38 20.41
CA LYS A 2 18.50 15.72 19.10
C LYS A 2 17.93 14.79 18.03
N VAL A 3 16.99 15.29 17.24
CA VAL A 3 16.52 14.60 16.02
C VAL A 3 17.71 14.59 15.04
N LYS A 4 18.43 13.45 14.98
CA LYS A 4 19.48 13.23 13.98
C LYS A 4 18.85 13.39 12.60
N LYS A 5 19.08 14.52 11.92
CA LYS A 5 18.77 14.69 10.49
C LYS A 5 19.63 13.70 9.71
N LYS A 6 19.05 12.53 9.43
CA LYS A 6 19.66 11.48 8.59
C LYS A 6 19.83 12.10 7.19
N LYS A 7 21.08 12.16 6.68
CA LYS A 7 21.39 12.55 5.29
C LYS A 7 20.49 11.72 4.37
N LEU A 8 19.46 12.36 3.81
CA LEU A 8 18.46 11.69 3.00
C LEU A 8 19.11 11.37 1.65
N LYS A 9 19.47 10.10 1.45
CA LYS A 9 20.07 9.61 0.20
C LYS A 9 18.98 9.71 -0.88
N ASN A 10 19.30 10.07 -2.13
CA ASN A 10 18.28 10.26 -3.18
C ASN A 10 17.27 9.09 -3.29
N ASN A 11 17.70 7.87 -2.97
CA ASN A 11 16.85 6.66 -2.92
C ASN A 11 15.70 6.77 -1.90
N ASP A 12 15.87 7.49 -0.79
CA ASP A 12 14.83 7.70 0.22
C ASP A 12 13.74 8.67 -0.28
N ARG A 13 14.07 9.59 -1.19
CA ARG A 13 13.09 10.47 -1.84
C ARG A 13 12.26 9.70 -2.86
N LEU A 14 12.91 8.88 -3.67
CA LEU A 14 12.26 7.97 -4.62
C LEU A 14 11.32 6.99 -3.91
N TYR A 15 11.78 6.38 -2.81
CA TYR A 15 10.94 5.53 -1.97
C TYR A 15 9.70 6.29 -1.46
N ARG A 16 9.89 7.52 -0.95
CA ARG A 16 8.79 8.32 -0.42
C ARG A 16 7.80 8.72 -1.51
N LEU A 17 8.28 9.08 -2.70
CA LEU A 17 7.43 9.52 -3.80
C LEU A 17 6.70 8.35 -4.45
N VAL A 18 7.39 7.25 -4.72
CA VAL A 18 6.79 6.07 -5.35
C VAL A 18 5.91 5.32 -4.35
N VAL A 19 6.45 4.92 -3.20
CA VAL A 19 5.71 4.01 -2.31
C VAL A 19 4.59 4.73 -1.57
N ILE A 20 4.82 5.98 -1.13
CA ILE A 20 3.83 6.74 -0.36
C ILE A 20 2.81 7.40 -1.29
N TYR A 21 3.24 8.28 -2.20
CA TYR A 21 2.26 9.02 -3.01
C TYR A 21 1.51 8.14 -4.01
N ILE A 22 2.18 7.24 -4.72
CA ILE A 22 1.49 6.35 -5.67
C ILE A 22 0.64 5.32 -4.91
N GLY A 23 1.14 4.77 -3.80
CA GLY A 23 0.36 3.84 -2.97
C GLY A 23 -0.92 4.46 -2.41
N THR A 24 -0.85 5.70 -1.92
CA THR A 24 -2.02 6.43 -1.43
C THR A 24 -2.99 6.78 -2.56
N PHE A 25 -2.50 7.18 -3.73
CA PHE A 25 -3.32 7.45 -4.90
C PHE A 25 -4.12 6.21 -5.34
N PHE A 26 -3.46 5.05 -5.40
CA PHE A 26 -4.14 3.77 -5.67
C PHE A 26 -5.18 3.46 -4.60
N MET A 27 -4.89 3.63 -3.31
CA MET A 27 -5.90 3.38 -2.27
C MET A 27 -7.09 4.34 -2.30
N MET A 28 -6.92 5.56 -2.82
CA MET A 28 -8.02 6.51 -2.96
C MET A 28 -8.88 6.19 -4.18
N ILE A 29 -8.29 5.71 -5.29
CA ILE A 29 -9.01 5.49 -6.55
C ILE A 29 -9.54 4.07 -6.69
N SER A 30 -8.81 3.05 -6.25
CA SER A 30 -9.20 1.65 -6.37
C SER A 30 -10.60 1.32 -5.81
N PRO A 31 -11.06 1.84 -4.66
CA PRO A 31 -12.40 1.51 -4.15
C PRO A 31 -13.53 2.01 -5.05
N PHE A 32 -13.31 3.05 -5.87
CA PHE A 32 -14.33 3.53 -6.82
C PHE A 32 -14.56 2.56 -7.99
N PHE A 33 -13.60 1.68 -8.26
CA PHE A 33 -13.65 0.72 -9.38
C PHE A 33 -13.72 -0.73 -8.90
N ILE A 34 -14.07 -0.96 -7.64
CA ILE A 34 -13.93 -2.25 -6.94
C ILE A 34 -14.78 -3.38 -7.54
N ASP A 35 -15.87 -3.04 -8.22
CA ASP A 35 -16.73 -4.00 -8.93
C ASP A 35 -16.06 -4.53 -10.20
N THR A 36 -15.05 -3.85 -10.72
CA THR A 36 -14.29 -4.27 -11.91
C THR A 36 -13.02 -5.04 -11.51
N ASN A 37 -12.60 -6.00 -12.34
CA ASN A 37 -11.35 -6.74 -12.12
C ASN A 37 -10.12 -5.81 -12.07
N GLN A 38 -10.14 -4.70 -12.80
CA GLN A 38 -9.07 -3.70 -12.77
C GLN A 38 -8.98 -2.97 -11.42
N GLY A 39 -10.10 -2.61 -10.81
CA GLY A 39 -10.10 -1.96 -9.49
C GLY A 39 -9.60 -2.88 -8.37
N LYS A 40 -9.93 -4.18 -8.43
CA LYS A 40 -9.40 -5.18 -7.48
C LYS A 40 -7.89 -5.35 -7.58
N ILE A 41 -7.34 -5.39 -8.79
CA ILE A 41 -5.89 -5.43 -9.02
C ILE A 41 -5.22 -4.14 -8.53
N GLY A 42 -5.84 -2.97 -8.78
CA GLY A 42 -5.37 -1.70 -8.25
C GLY A 42 -5.32 -1.68 -6.71
N MET A 43 -6.33 -2.28 -6.07
CA MET A 43 -6.38 -2.38 -4.61
C MET A 43 -5.29 -3.30 -4.05
N LEU A 44 -5.00 -4.42 -4.71
CA LEU A 44 -3.88 -5.32 -4.35
C LEU A 44 -2.53 -4.60 -4.43
N ILE A 45 -2.31 -3.81 -5.49
CA ILE A 45 -1.08 -3.02 -5.66
C ILE A 45 -0.99 -1.92 -4.59
N GLY A 46 -2.09 -1.20 -4.32
CA GLY A 46 -2.15 -0.18 -3.27
C GLY A 46 -1.88 -0.74 -1.87
N LEU A 47 -2.47 -1.90 -1.56
CA LEU A 47 -2.24 -2.64 -0.31
C LEU A 47 -0.79 -3.11 -0.20
N ALA A 48 -0.19 -3.65 -1.26
CA ALA A 48 1.21 -4.07 -1.26
C ALA A 48 2.16 -2.88 -1.00
N LEU A 49 1.90 -1.73 -1.65
CA LEU A 49 2.69 -0.51 -1.46
C LEU A 49 2.57 0.04 -0.03
N ILE A 50 1.36 0.07 0.55
CA ILE A 50 1.16 0.54 1.93
C ILE A 50 1.72 -0.46 2.95
N THR A 51 1.72 -1.75 2.66
CA THR A 51 2.37 -2.77 3.52
C THR A 51 3.86 -2.47 3.72
N ILE A 52 4.55 -2.01 2.67
CA ILE A 52 5.96 -1.58 2.75
C ILE A 52 6.11 -0.33 3.65
N GLN A 53 5.13 0.58 3.65
CA GLN A 53 5.13 1.75 4.54
C GLN A 53 4.88 1.35 6.00
N THR A 54 3.92 0.46 6.26
CA THR A 54 3.54 0.02 7.61
C THR A 54 4.65 -0.77 8.31
N GLN A 55 5.46 -1.51 7.55
CA GLN A 55 6.65 -2.18 8.09
C GLN A 55 7.71 -1.17 8.58
N ARG A 56 7.88 -0.05 7.89
CA ARG A 56 8.85 1.00 8.28
C ARG A 56 8.41 1.77 9.53
N THR A 57 7.10 1.97 9.71
CA THR A 57 6.53 2.65 10.88
C THR A 57 6.33 1.73 12.09
N LYS A 58 6.68 0.44 11.97
CA LYS A 58 6.46 -0.61 13.01
C LYS A 58 5.00 -0.73 13.46
N GLN A 59 4.05 -0.40 12.58
CA GLN A 59 2.62 -0.53 12.86
C GLN A 59 2.15 -1.95 12.49
N TYR A 60 2.47 -2.92 13.35
CA TYR A 60 2.17 -4.34 13.10
C TYR A 60 0.67 -4.62 12.96
N ASN A 61 -0.18 -3.94 13.75
CA ASN A 61 -1.64 -4.07 13.64
C ASN A 61 -2.13 -3.69 12.23
N LEU A 62 -1.67 -2.55 11.72
CA LEU A 62 -2.06 -2.06 10.40
C LEU A 62 -1.49 -2.93 9.27
N SER A 63 -0.29 -3.48 9.46
CA SER A 63 0.30 -4.42 8.50
C SER A 63 -0.50 -5.73 8.40
N LEU A 64 -1.04 -6.22 9.51
CA LEU A 64 -1.84 -7.44 9.56
C LEU A 64 -3.21 -7.21 8.91
N LEU A 65 -3.83 -6.06 9.17
CA LEU A 65 -5.06 -5.64 8.50
C LEU A 65 -4.87 -5.51 6.98
N ASN A 66 -3.77 -4.89 6.53
CA ASN A 66 -3.45 -4.79 5.10
C ASN A 66 -3.24 -6.17 4.46
N PHE A 67 -2.65 -7.12 5.19
CA PHE A 67 -2.48 -8.49 4.72
C PHE A 67 -3.82 -9.24 4.58
N VAL A 68 -4.70 -9.14 5.59
CA VAL A 68 -6.04 -9.73 5.51
C VAL A 68 -6.85 -9.09 4.38
N GLY A 69 -6.75 -7.76 4.21
CA GLY A 69 -7.34 -7.04 3.08
C GLY A 69 -6.82 -7.57 1.74
N PHE A 70 -5.50 -7.75 1.61
CA PHE A 70 -4.88 -8.32 0.40
C PHE A 70 -5.43 -9.71 0.08
N CYS A 71 -5.53 -10.61 1.07
CA CYS A 71 -6.16 -11.92 0.89
C CYS A 71 -7.63 -11.83 0.49
N GLY A 72 -8.39 -10.88 1.07
CA GLY A 72 -9.79 -10.64 0.72
C GLY A 72 -9.97 -10.19 -0.73
N TYR A 73 -9.14 -9.27 -1.21
CA TYR A 73 -9.15 -8.84 -2.62
C TYR A 73 -8.68 -9.95 -3.56
N LEU A 74 -7.70 -10.76 -3.14
CA LEU A 74 -7.24 -11.91 -3.91
C LEU A 74 -8.36 -12.96 -4.09
N TYR A 75 -9.07 -13.27 -3.01
CA TYR A 75 -10.22 -14.19 -3.05
C TYR A 75 -11.38 -13.63 -3.88
N SER A 76 -11.68 -12.33 -3.74
CA SER A 76 -12.68 -11.64 -4.57
C SER A 76 -12.32 -11.63 -6.06
N LEU A 77 -11.04 -11.62 -6.41
CA LEU A 77 -10.57 -11.73 -7.79
C LEU A 77 -10.78 -13.17 -8.32
N ILE A 78 -10.39 -14.17 -7.54
CA ILE A 78 -10.55 -15.59 -7.90
C ILE A 78 -12.04 -15.95 -8.06
N LYS A 79 -12.91 -15.43 -7.19
CA LYS A 79 -14.36 -15.67 -7.24
C LYS A 79 -15.07 -14.96 -8.40
N ASN A 80 -14.49 -13.88 -8.94
CA ASN A 80 -15.06 -13.12 -10.07
C ASN A 80 -14.51 -13.57 -11.43
N LEU A 81 -13.56 -14.50 -11.45
CA LEU A 81 -13.04 -15.15 -12.64
C LEU A 81 -13.93 -16.34 -13.00
#